data_AF-D6SJW0-F1
#
_entry.id   AF-D6SJW0-F1
#
_cell.length_a   1.000
_cell.length_b   1.000
_cell.length_c   1.000
_cell.angle_alpha   90.00
_cell.angle_beta   90.00
_cell.angle_gamma   90.00
#
_symmetry.space_group_name_H-M   'P 1'
#
loop_
_entity.id
_entity.type
_entity.pdbx_description
1 polymer ?
#
loop_
_entity_poly.entity_id
_entity_poly.type
_entity_poly.pdbx_seq_one_letter_code
_entity_poly.pdbx_strand_id
1 'polypeptide(L)'
;MKSEKNSPPVPPQHQGRISNVDGLLRAIEAYFDSCDDQGMSYTLAGLQYYLGVIDKQLLWGEQVSKSSEPQKTVKLYNSPDVRRALQVARLRIQAQRATQLLDDEKNTQAQIFDLKANFAWVDKQGLEVTSPDNSVGSKVAVVLPAAPGSVSMDEWQKMYQEVMSRRKSVHELKVGGEE
;
A
#
# COMPACT_ATOMS: atom_id res chain seq x y z
N MET A 1 -33.75 -5.65 -18.18
CA MET A 1 -32.63 -5.28 -19.08
C MET A 1 -31.41 -5.06 -18.20
N LYS A 2 -30.46 -6.01 -18.18
CA LYS A 2 -29.26 -5.92 -17.33
C LYS A 2 -28.24 -5.04 -18.04
N SER A 3 -27.75 -4.05 -17.30
CA SER A 3 -26.84 -2.99 -17.74
C SER A 3 -25.53 -3.56 -18.33
N GLU A 4 -25.29 -3.34 -19.62
CA GLU A 4 -23.97 -3.57 -20.26
C GLU A 4 -22.90 -2.58 -19.76
N LYS A 5 -23.25 -1.59 -18.91
CA LYS A 5 -22.36 -0.52 -18.44
C LYS A 5 -21.36 -0.90 -17.34
N ASN A 6 -21.24 -2.17 -16.99
CA ASN A 6 -20.42 -2.61 -15.85
C ASN A 6 -19.18 -3.42 -16.25
N SER A 7 -18.93 -3.62 -17.54
CA SER A 7 -17.72 -4.31 -17.97
C SER A 7 -16.54 -3.32 -18.01
N PRO A 8 -15.37 -3.69 -17.47
CA PRO A 8 -14.18 -2.85 -17.58
C PRO A 8 -13.88 -2.57 -19.05
N PRO A 9 -13.28 -1.41 -19.37
CA PRO A 9 -12.98 -1.04 -20.74
C PRO A 9 -12.15 -2.17 -21.37
N VAL A 10 -12.69 -2.72 -22.45
CA VAL A 10 -12.07 -3.84 -23.14
C VAL A 10 -10.75 -3.33 -23.72
N PRO A 11 -9.61 -3.98 -23.44
CA PRO A 11 -8.35 -3.63 -24.06
C PRO A 11 -8.55 -3.64 -25.58
N PRO A 12 -8.02 -2.66 -26.33
CA PRO A 12 -8.07 -2.73 -27.79
C PRO A 12 -7.56 -4.10 -28.22
N GLN A 13 -8.42 -4.84 -28.95
CA GLN A 13 -8.23 -6.25 -29.29
C GLN A 13 -6.78 -6.51 -29.70
N HIS A 14 -6.08 -7.38 -28.94
CA HIS A 14 -4.69 -7.82 -29.14
C HIS A 14 -4.02 -7.36 -30.44
N GLN A 15 -3.48 -6.14 -30.46
CA GLN A 15 -2.43 -5.75 -31.40
C GLN A 15 -1.13 -5.60 -30.62
N GLY A 16 -0.58 -6.75 -30.22
CA GLY A 16 0.72 -6.86 -29.57
C GLY A 16 0.75 -6.31 -28.14
N ARG A 17 1.62 -6.90 -27.32
CA ARG A 17 2.06 -6.19 -26.10
C ARG A 17 2.62 -4.84 -26.53
N ILE A 18 2.16 -3.78 -25.89
CA ILE A 18 2.71 -2.44 -26.07
C ILE A 18 4.23 -2.53 -25.88
N SER A 19 4.97 -2.13 -26.91
CA SER A 19 6.39 -2.45 -27.03
C SER A 19 7.30 -1.23 -27.03
N ASN A 20 6.72 -0.02 -27.02
CA ASN A 20 7.42 1.25 -27.01
C ASN A 20 6.75 2.26 -26.06
N VAL A 21 7.49 3.33 -25.75
CA VAL A 21 7.09 4.34 -24.75
C VAL A 21 5.84 5.08 -25.21
N ASP A 22 5.84 5.63 -26.43
CA ASP A 22 4.72 6.44 -26.93
C ASP A 22 3.40 5.67 -26.98
N GLY A 23 3.44 4.41 -27.40
CA GLY A 23 2.28 3.53 -27.40
C GLY A 23 1.75 3.27 -26.00
N LEU A 24 2.63 3.19 -25.00
CA LEU A 24 2.24 3.01 -23.60
C LEU A 24 1.60 4.26 -23.02
N LEU A 25 2.18 5.43 -23.30
CA LEU A 25 1.61 6.71 -22.89
C LEU A 25 0.22 6.92 -23.49
N ARG A 26 0.05 6.65 -24.80
CA ARG A 26 -1.26 6.71 -25.46
C ARG A 26 -2.26 5.72 -24.88
N ALA A 27 -1.83 4.50 -24.54
CA ALA A 27 -2.71 3.51 -23.94
C ALA A 27 -3.18 3.91 -22.54
N ILE A 28 -2.31 4.56 -21.74
CA ILE A 28 -2.69 5.08 -20.43
C ILE A 28 -3.80 6.14 -20.57
N GLU A 29 -3.63 7.11 -21.47
CA GLU A 29 -4.68 8.13 -21.69
C GLU A 29 -5.96 7.52 -22.27
N ALA A 30 -5.84 6.63 -23.26
CA ALA A 30 -6.98 5.96 -23.87
C ALA A 30 -7.82 5.15 -22.87
N TYR A 31 -7.19 4.60 -21.81
CA TYR A 31 -7.93 3.97 -20.72
C TYR A 31 -8.85 4.96 -20.00
N PHE A 32 -8.33 6.15 -19.66
CA PHE A 32 -9.10 7.17 -18.96
C PHE A 32 -10.21 7.73 -19.85
N ASP A 33 -9.90 8.04 -21.11
CA ASP A 33 -10.89 8.51 -22.08
C ASP A 33 -12.02 7.47 -22.23
N SER A 34 -11.68 6.19 -22.34
CA SER A 34 -12.67 5.10 -22.44
C SER A 34 -13.56 4.99 -21.20
N CYS A 35 -13.00 5.20 -20.01
CA CYS A 35 -13.79 5.25 -18.78
C CYS A 35 -14.69 6.48 -18.73
N ASP A 36 -14.19 7.64 -19.14
CA ASP A 36 -14.92 8.91 -19.17
C ASP A 36 -16.11 8.83 -20.12
N ASP A 37 -15.89 8.33 -21.35
CA ASP A 37 -16.93 8.13 -22.36
C ASP A 37 -18.05 7.19 -21.87
N GLN A 38 -17.71 6.23 -21.02
CA GLN A 38 -18.64 5.25 -20.47
C GLN A 38 -19.24 5.67 -19.11
N GLY A 39 -18.79 6.79 -18.53
CA GLY A 39 -19.19 7.22 -17.19
C GLY A 39 -18.77 6.25 -16.09
N MET A 40 -17.63 5.58 -16.27
CA MET A 40 -17.10 4.59 -15.33
C MET A 40 -16.04 5.17 -14.40
N SER A 41 -16.00 4.63 -13.18
CA SER A 41 -14.91 4.89 -12.25
C SER A 41 -13.61 4.23 -12.71
N TYR A 42 -12.51 4.99 -12.70
CA TYR A 42 -11.17 4.47 -13.00
C TYR A 42 -10.70 3.60 -11.85
N THR A 43 -9.99 2.51 -12.11
CA THR A 43 -9.39 1.65 -11.07
C THR A 43 -7.97 1.29 -11.45
N LEU A 44 -7.10 1.04 -10.47
CA LEU A 44 -5.74 0.54 -10.74
C LEU A 44 -5.78 -0.82 -11.43
N ALA A 45 -6.67 -1.71 -10.99
CA ALA A 45 -6.87 -3.02 -11.62
C ALA A 45 -7.38 -2.89 -13.07
N GLY A 46 -8.27 -1.94 -13.34
CA GLY A 46 -8.78 -1.66 -14.68
C GLY A 46 -7.69 -1.14 -15.62
N LEU A 47 -6.88 -0.17 -15.15
CA LEU A 47 -5.72 0.31 -15.90
C LEU A 47 -4.73 -0.83 -16.18
N GLN A 48 -4.42 -1.63 -15.16
CA GLN A 48 -3.52 -2.77 -15.29
C GLN A 48 -4.03 -3.79 -16.33
N TYR A 49 -5.32 -4.11 -16.27
CA TYR A 49 -5.99 -5.00 -17.22
C TYR A 49 -5.94 -4.44 -18.64
N TYR A 50 -6.23 -3.14 -18.79
CA TYR A 50 -6.22 -2.45 -20.08
C TYR A 50 -4.83 -2.45 -20.73
N LEU A 51 -3.78 -2.26 -19.92
CA LEU A 51 -2.39 -2.31 -20.37
C LEU A 51 -1.87 -3.74 -20.62
N GLY A 52 -2.63 -4.77 -20.23
CA GLY A 52 -2.25 -6.17 -20.39
C GLY A 52 -1.05 -6.59 -19.52
N VAL A 53 -0.89 -5.97 -18.35
CA VAL A 53 0.19 -6.29 -17.39
C VAL A 53 -0.38 -7.12 -16.25
N ILE A 54 0.29 -8.21 -15.88
CA ILE A 54 -0.21 -9.10 -14.81
C ILE A 54 0.38 -8.69 -13.45
N ASP A 55 1.54 -8.06 -13.45
CA ASP A 55 2.26 -7.75 -12.23
C ASP A 55 2.06 -6.31 -11.74
N LYS A 56 1.53 -6.19 -10.52
CA LYS A 56 1.37 -4.91 -9.83
C LYS A 56 2.71 -4.23 -9.48
N GLN A 57 3.81 -4.94 -9.33
CA GLN A 57 5.08 -4.28 -8.99
C GLN A 57 5.53 -3.31 -10.09
N LEU A 58 5.19 -3.58 -11.36
CA LEU A 58 5.53 -2.73 -12.50
C LEU A 58 4.82 -1.39 -12.52
N LEU A 59 3.51 -1.39 -12.25
CA LEU A 59 2.72 -0.16 -12.26
C LEU A 59 3.09 0.74 -11.07
N TRP A 60 3.36 0.17 -9.90
CA TRP A 60 3.60 0.94 -8.68
C TRP A 60 5.06 1.42 -8.59
N GLY A 61 6.01 0.74 -9.26
CA GLY A 61 7.43 1.11 -9.25
C GLY A 61 8.21 0.63 -8.04
N GLU A 62 7.50 0.09 -7.07
CA GLU A 62 8.10 -0.59 -5.96
C GLU A 62 8.62 -1.92 -6.48
N GLN A 63 9.93 -2.13 -6.37
CA GLN A 63 10.55 -3.43 -6.67
C GLN A 63 10.30 -3.93 -8.11
N VAL A 64 10.31 -3.04 -9.12
CA VAL A 64 10.18 -3.40 -10.54
C VAL A 64 11.16 -4.50 -10.97
N SER A 65 12.34 -4.55 -10.34
CA SER A 65 13.36 -5.59 -10.55
C SER A 65 12.93 -6.99 -10.12
N LYS A 66 11.89 -7.13 -9.28
CA LYS A 66 11.33 -8.42 -8.85
C LYS A 66 10.12 -8.86 -9.69
N SER A 67 9.86 -8.15 -10.78
CA SER A 67 8.68 -8.44 -11.59
C SER A 67 8.77 -9.79 -12.32
N SER A 68 7.63 -10.46 -12.46
CA SER A 68 7.53 -11.70 -13.26
C SER A 68 7.39 -11.47 -14.76
N GLU A 69 7.28 -10.22 -15.21
CA GLU A 69 7.18 -9.91 -16.64
C GLU A 69 8.53 -10.03 -17.37
N PRO A 70 8.52 -10.20 -18.71
CA PRO A 70 9.75 -10.24 -19.49
C PRO A 70 10.60 -8.99 -19.32
N GLN A 71 11.92 -9.15 -19.35
CA GLN A 71 12.88 -8.07 -19.16
C GLN A 71 12.66 -6.86 -20.10
N LYS A 72 12.16 -7.10 -21.33
CA LYS A 72 11.82 -6.03 -22.28
C LYS A 72 10.67 -5.16 -21.76
N THR A 73 9.63 -5.78 -21.21
CA THR A 73 8.51 -5.08 -20.55
C THR A 73 9.03 -4.32 -19.33
N VAL A 74 9.82 -4.97 -18.47
CA VAL A 74 10.41 -4.33 -17.27
C VAL A 74 11.22 -3.09 -17.64
N LYS A 75 12.05 -3.15 -18.68
CA LYS A 75 12.82 -2.00 -19.18
C LYS A 75 11.92 -0.87 -19.68
N LEU A 76 10.86 -1.20 -20.42
CA LEU A 76 9.91 -0.21 -20.92
C LEU A 76 9.22 0.53 -19.76
N TYR A 77 8.77 -0.19 -18.75
CA TYR A 77 8.09 0.37 -17.57
C TYR A 77 9.04 1.11 -16.63
N ASN A 78 10.35 0.89 -16.74
CA ASN A 78 11.38 1.66 -16.02
C ASN A 78 11.79 2.96 -16.74
N SER A 79 11.27 3.23 -17.95
CA SER A 79 11.52 4.51 -18.63
C SER A 79 11.02 5.69 -17.77
N PRO A 80 11.79 6.76 -17.57
CA PRO A 80 11.39 7.92 -16.76
C PRO A 80 10.03 8.51 -17.16
N ASP A 81 9.75 8.59 -18.46
CA ASP A 81 8.50 9.15 -18.97
C ASP A 81 7.30 8.26 -18.63
N VAL A 82 7.49 6.94 -18.76
CA VAL A 82 6.46 5.96 -18.38
C VAL A 82 6.24 5.98 -16.87
N ARG A 83 7.30 6.06 -16.07
CA ARG A 83 7.21 6.17 -14.61
C ARG A 83 6.42 7.39 -14.19
N ARG A 84 6.70 8.54 -14.81
CA ARG A 84 5.97 9.78 -14.56
C ARG A 84 4.50 9.66 -14.95
N ALA A 85 4.20 9.10 -16.13
CA ALA A 85 2.82 8.90 -16.58
C ALA A 85 2.03 7.97 -15.65
N LEU A 86 2.64 6.87 -15.17
CA LEU A 86 2.01 5.96 -14.21
C LEU A 86 1.76 6.63 -12.84
N GLN A 87 2.67 7.51 -12.39
CA GLN A 87 2.45 8.31 -11.18
C GLN A 87 1.27 9.28 -11.34
N VAL A 88 1.18 9.96 -12.49
CA VAL A 88 0.06 10.85 -12.81
C VAL A 88 -1.25 10.06 -12.89
N ALA A 89 -1.25 8.91 -13.57
CA ALA A 89 -2.39 8.01 -13.66
C ALA A 89 -2.87 7.55 -12.28
N ARG A 90 -1.94 7.16 -11.40
CA ARG A 90 -2.24 6.80 -10.01
C ARG A 90 -2.86 7.98 -9.26
N LEU A 91 -2.31 9.17 -9.39
CA LEU A 91 -2.84 10.38 -8.74
C LEU A 91 -4.25 10.72 -9.26
N ARG A 92 -4.51 10.56 -10.57
CA ARG A 92 -5.84 10.78 -11.18
C ARG A 92 -6.89 9.82 -10.61
N ILE A 93 -6.55 8.54 -10.47
CA ILE A 93 -7.43 7.53 -9.84
C ILE A 93 -7.70 7.91 -8.38
N GLN A 94 -6.66 8.30 -7.64
CA GLN A 94 -6.79 8.73 -6.25
C GLN A 94 -7.70 9.96 -6.10
N ALA A 95 -7.53 10.95 -6.98
CA ALA A 95 -8.31 12.18 -6.98
C ALA A 95 -9.79 11.90 -7.25
N GLN A 96 -10.11 11.01 -8.20
CA GLN A 96 -11.50 10.61 -8.44
C GLN A 96 -12.11 9.99 -7.18
N ARG A 97 -11.41 9.06 -6.52
CA ARG A 97 -11.88 8.42 -5.28
C ARG A 97 -12.08 9.42 -4.14
N ALA A 98 -11.14 10.34 -3.97
CA ALA A 98 -11.26 11.38 -2.96
C ALA A 98 -12.44 12.32 -3.22
N THR A 99 -12.73 12.63 -4.50
CA THR A 99 -13.87 13.46 -4.89
C THR A 99 -15.19 12.73 -4.63
N GLN A 100 -15.27 11.45 -5.01
CA GLN A 100 -16.46 10.61 -4.75
C GLN A 100 -16.81 10.49 -3.26
N LEU A 101 -15.80 10.51 -2.38
CA LEU A 101 -16.02 10.54 -0.93
C LEU A 101 -16.69 11.84 -0.43
N LEU A 102 -16.48 12.96 -1.14
CA LEU A 102 -17.08 14.27 -0.80
C LEU A 102 -18.49 14.40 -1.36
N ASP A 103 -18.78 13.76 -2.49
CA ASP A 103 -20.05 13.86 -3.22
C ASP A 103 -21.15 12.91 -2.70
N ASP A 104 -20.97 12.35 -1.49
CA ASP A 104 -21.93 11.48 -0.79
C ASP A 104 -22.35 10.23 -1.63
N GLU A 105 -21.40 9.67 -2.37
CA GLU A 105 -21.62 8.48 -3.19
C GLU A 105 -21.93 7.24 -2.33
N LYS A 106 -22.78 6.33 -2.84
CA LYS A 106 -23.38 5.21 -2.08
C LYS A 106 -22.41 4.15 -1.53
N ASN A 107 -21.09 4.32 -1.66
CA ASN A 107 -20.11 3.31 -1.23
C ASN A 107 -18.81 3.89 -0.64
N THR A 108 -18.94 4.88 0.24
CA THR A 108 -17.84 5.52 0.99
C THR A 108 -16.91 4.50 1.65
N GLN A 109 -17.46 3.42 2.22
CA GLN A 109 -16.67 2.39 2.90
C GLN A 109 -15.73 1.65 1.94
N ALA A 110 -16.21 1.24 0.76
CA ALA A 110 -15.35 0.59 -0.23
C ALA A 110 -14.27 1.54 -0.76
N GLN A 111 -14.60 2.81 -0.93
CA GLN A 111 -13.64 3.85 -1.35
C GLN A 111 -12.55 4.08 -0.30
N ILE A 112 -12.90 4.10 1.00
CA ILE A 112 -11.93 4.18 2.10
C ILE A 112 -11.01 2.96 2.09
N PHE A 113 -11.55 1.75 1.92
CA PHE A 113 -10.73 0.53 1.84
C PHE A 113 -9.78 0.56 0.64
N ASP A 114 -10.25 1.01 -0.52
CA ASP A 114 -9.43 1.17 -1.72
C ASP A 114 -8.29 2.17 -1.49
N LEU A 115 -8.59 3.33 -0.90
CA LEU A 115 -7.60 4.36 -0.56
C LEU A 115 -6.54 3.85 0.43
N LYS A 116 -6.94 3.06 1.42
CA LYS A 116 -6.01 2.43 2.37
C LYS A 116 -5.13 1.39 1.68
N ALA A 117 -5.73 0.48 0.93
CA ALA A 117 -5.03 -0.65 0.32
C ALA A 117 -4.07 -0.21 -0.79
N ASN A 118 -4.48 0.76 -1.61
CA ASN A 118 -3.77 1.12 -2.84
C ASN A 118 -3.00 2.45 -2.76
N PHE A 119 -3.34 3.32 -1.81
CA PHE A 119 -2.78 4.67 -1.71
C PHE A 119 -2.20 5.00 -0.32
N ALA A 120 -2.05 3.99 0.54
CA ALA A 120 -1.42 4.11 1.86
C ALA A 120 -2.05 5.17 2.77
N TRP A 121 -3.35 5.43 2.61
CA TRP A 121 -4.09 6.23 3.59
C TRP A 121 -4.09 5.49 4.93
N VAL A 122 -3.86 6.22 6.01
CA VAL A 122 -3.82 5.65 7.38
C VAL A 122 -4.81 6.42 8.23
N ASP A 123 -5.62 5.70 9.00
CA ASP A 123 -6.47 6.32 10.00
C ASP A 123 -5.58 6.90 11.10
N LYS A 124 -5.72 8.20 11.36
CA LYS A 124 -5.15 8.79 12.55
C LYS A 124 -6.09 8.52 13.72
N GLN A 125 -5.70 7.62 14.61
CA GLN A 125 -6.38 7.43 15.88
C GLN A 125 -5.69 8.29 16.94
N GLY A 126 -6.43 9.24 17.52
CA GLY A 126 -6.01 9.90 18.75
C GLY A 126 -6.36 8.98 19.93
N LEU A 127 -5.38 8.25 20.45
CA LEU A 127 -5.57 7.43 21.65
C LEU A 127 -5.25 8.29 22.88
N GLU A 128 -6.27 8.84 23.53
CA GLU A 128 -6.07 9.41 24.87
C GLU A 128 -5.95 8.27 25.89
N VAL A 129 -4.73 8.05 26.37
CA VAL A 129 -4.47 7.11 27.47
C VAL A 129 -4.49 7.92 28.76
N THR A 130 -5.68 8.11 29.33
CA THR A 130 -5.82 8.59 30.71
C THR A 130 -5.64 7.42 31.66
N SER A 131 -4.44 7.29 32.23
CA SER A 131 -4.21 6.51 33.44
C SER A 131 -4.97 7.17 34.61
N PRO A 132 -5.44 6.43 35.63
CA PRO A 132 -6.16 7.00 36.79
C PRO A 132 -5.38 8.06 37.57
N ASP A 133 -4.06 8.13 37.36
CA ASP A 133 -3.10 9.04 37.98
C ASP A 133 -2.55 10.11 37.01
N ASN A 134 -3.07 10.17 35.77
CA ASN A 134 -2.59 11.05 34.70
C ASN A 134 -1.09 10.88 34.36
N SER A 135 -0.50 9.72 34.68
CA SER A 135 0.90 9.45 34.36
C SER A 135 1.07 8.92 32.93
N VAL A 136 2.08 9.43 32.23
CA VAL A 136 2.44 9.01 30.87
C VAL A 136 3.29 7.74 30.95
N GLY A 137 2.63 6.59 31.05
CA GLY A 137 3.30 5.29 31.00
C GLY A 137 3.88 5.04 29.61
N SER A 138 5.20 5.24 29.44
CA SER A 138 5.91 4.81 28.23
C SER A 138 5.75 3.31 28.06
N LYS A 139 4.88 2.89 27.13
CA LYS A 139 4.72 1.48 26.76
C LYS A 139 5.92 1.06 25.93
N VAL A 140 7.02 0.73 26.60
CA VAL A 140 8.12 -0.02 25.99
C VAL A 140 7.58 -1.43 25.73
N ALA A 141 7.45 -1.81 24.47
CA ALA A 141 7.08 -3.15 24.07
C ALA A 141 8.08 -4.15 24.66
N VAL A 142 7.64 -4.94 25.64
CA VAL A 142 8.44 -6.02 26.21
C VAL A 142 8.41 -7.17 25.22
N VAL A 143 9.53 -7.42 24.55
CA VAL A 143 9.75 -8.71 23.88
C VAL A 143 9.96 -9.73 24.98
N LEU A 144 8.89 -10.44 25.37
CA LEU A 144 9.00 -11.63 26.19
C LEU A 144 9.60 -12.76 25.34
N PRO A 145 10.44 -13.63 25.92
CA PRO A 145 10.83 -14.86 25.24
C PRO A 145 9.58 -15.71 24.94
N ALA A 146 9.69 -16.55 23.90
CA ALA A 146 8.57 -17.32 23.32
C ALA A 146 7.70 -18.02 24.37
N ALA A 147 6.42 -18.21 24.02
CA ALA A 147 5.38 -18.75 24.91
C ALA A 147 5.83 -20.04 25.62
N PRO A 148 5.47 -20.21 26.92
CA PRO A 148 5.82 -21.38 27.70
C PRO A 148 5.20 -22.62 27.03
N GLY A 149 6.07 -23.50 26.54
CA GLY A 149 5.70 -24.61 25.66
C GLY A 149 6.82 -25.01 24.70
N SER A 150 7.79 -24.13 24.46
CA SER A 150 9.01 -24.43 23.69
C SER A 150 10.26 -24.63 24.55
N VAL A 151 10.17 -24.36 25.86
CA VAL A 151 11.28 -24.40 26.81
C VAL A 151 10.75 -24.88 28.16
N SER A 152 11.56 -25.56 28.98
CA SER A 152 11.14 -25.97 30.33
C SER A 152 10.91 -24.77 31.24
N MET A 153 10.09 -24.92 32.28
CA MET A 153 9.76 -23.83 33.22
C MET A 153 11.01 -23.23 33.88
N ASP A 154 11.99 -24.08 34.21
CA ASP A 154 13.25 -23.64 34.83
C ASP A 154 14.11 -22.81 33.86
N GLU A 155 14.17 -23.22 32.60
CA GLU A 155 14.88 -22.49 31.55
C GLU A 155 14.18 -21.15 31.23
N TRP A 156 12.84 -21.15 31.20
CA TRP A 156 12.06 -19.93 31.00
C TRP A 156 12.28 -18.94 32.14
N GLN A 157 12.29 -19.41 33.38
CA GLN A 157 12.51 -18.58 34.57
C GLN A 157 13.91 -17.97 34.56
N LYS A 158 14.92 -18.71 34.11
CA LYS A 158 16.29 -18.21 33.93
C LYS A 158 16.36 -17.13 32.83
N MET A 159 15.73 -17.36 31.68
CA MET A 159 15.67 -16.38 30.59
C MET A 159 14.95 -15.10 31.01
N TYR A 160 13.84 -15.23 31.75
CA TYR A 160 13.10 -14.09 32.29
C TYR A 160 13.97 -13.27 33.27
N GLN A 161 14.66 -13.95 34.19
CA GLN A 161 15.56 -13.27 35.12
C GLN A 161 16.72 -12.56 34.40
N GLU A 162 17.27 -13.13 33.33
CA GLU A 162 18.32 -12.50 32.53
C GLU A 162 17.81 -11.26 31.78
N VAL A 163 16.61 -11.32 31.19
CA VAL A 163 15.99 -10.15 30.55
C VAL A 163 15.73 -9.04 31.58
N MET A 164 15.34 -9.39 32.80
CA MET A 164 15.08 -8.43 33.87
C MET A 164 16.36 -7.87 34.51
N SER A 165 17.45 -8.64 34.59
CA SER A 165 18.74 -8.15 35.11
C SER A 165 19.40 -7.15 34.15
N ARG A 166 19.31 -7.39 32.84
CA ARG A 166 19.74 -6.44 31.80
C ARG A 166 18.98 -5.11 31.84
N ARG A 167 17.78 -5.05 32.43
CA ARG A 167 17.05 -3.79 32.63
C ARG A 167 17.63 -2.93 33.74
N LYS A 168 18.15 -3.54 34.82
CA LYS A 168 18.74 -2.78 35.95
C LYS A 168 19.97 -2.00 35.50
N SER A 169 20.84 -2.61 34.68
CA SER A 169 22.04 -1.92 34.17
C SER A 169 21.73 -0.79 33.20
N VAL A 170 20.65 -0.86 32.43
CA VAL A 170 20.23 0.23 31.52
C VAL A 170 19.61 1.41 32.28
N HIS A 171 18.97 1.15 33.42
CA HIS A 171 18.46 2.23 34.28
C HIS A 171 19.58 2.96 35.02
N GLU A 172 20.65 2.25 35.42
CA GLU A 172 21.84 2.86 36.03
C GLU A 172 22.68 3.65 35.02
N LEU A 173 22.76 3.22 33.75
CA LEU A 173 23.49 3.94 32.70
C LEU A 173 22.88 5.30 32.30
N LYS A 174 21.64 5.59 32.70
CA LYS A 174 20.95 6.85 32.35
C LYS A 174 20.83 7.85 33.49
N VAL A 175 21.30 7.51 34.71
CA VAL A 175 21.28 8.38 35.89
C VAL A 175 22.67 8.90 36.26
N GLY A 176 23.74 8.43 35.61
CA GLY A 176 25.12 8.87 35.85
C GLY A 176 25.71 9.84 34.81
N GLY A 177 24.87 10.50 34.01
CA GLY A 177 25.29 11.33 32.87
C GLY A 177 24.88 12.80 32.92
N GLU A 178 24.39 13.28 34.06
CA GLU A 178 24.17 14.70 34.33
C GLU A 178 24.69 15.03 35.73
N GLU A 179 26.00 15.30 35.80
CA GLU A 179 26.64 16.39 36.57
C GLU A 179 28.12 16.50 36.17
#